data_AF-A0A7C7ZS94-F1
#
_entry.id   AF-A0A7C7ZS94-F1
#
_cell.length_a   1.000
_cell.length_b   1.000
_cell.length_c   1.000
_cell.angle_alpha   90.00
_cell.angle_beta   90.00
_cell.angle_gamma   90.00
#
_symmetry.space_group_name_H-M   'P 1'
#
loop_
_entity.id
_entity.type
_entity.pdbx_description
1 polymer ?
#
loop_
_entity_poly.entity_id
_entity_poly.type
_entity_poly.pdbx_seq_one_letter_code
_entity_poly.pdbx_strand_id
1 'polypeptide(L)' 'MSFLKKNYFLIIILILLAYSISTFNLIEVGIMEARNFQTAKEMVEDNNWLLPTLNGEPRY' A
#
# COMPACT_ATOMS: atom_id res chain seq x y z
N MET A 1 9.81 -35.34 -15.11
CA MET A 1 8.42 -35.49 -14.60
C MET A 1 8.34 -35.93 -13.13
N SER A 2 9.17 -36.88 -12.65
CA SER A 2 9.06 -37.35 -11.25
C SER A 2 9.49 -36.32 -10.20
N PHE A 3 10.51 -35.50 -10.48
CA PHE A 3 10.97 -34.44 -9.58
C PHE A 3 9.88 -33.39 -9.28
N LEU A 4 9.16 -32.94 -10.31
CA LEU A 4 8.05 -31.99 -10.17
C LEU A 4 6.93 -32.57 -9.31
N LYS A 5 6.54 -33.84 -9.55
CA LYS A 5 5.52 -34.52 -8.74
C LYS A 5 5.96 -34.75 -7.30
N LYS A 6 7.26 -34.90 -7.03
CA LYS A 6 7.81 -35.10 -5.69
C LYS A 6 7.87 -33.80 -4.88
N ASN A 7 8.15 -32.68 -5.55
CA ASN A 7 8.45 -31.40 -4.89
C ASN A 7 7.42 -30.30 -5.20
N TYR A 8 6.23 -30.66 -5.72
CA TYR A 8 5.23 -29.70 -6.20
C TYR A 8 4.86 -28.65 -5.14
N PHE A 9 4.75 -29.04 -3.87
CA PHE A 9 4.45 -28.12 -2.78
C PHE A 9 5.54 -27.06 -2.58
N LEU A 10 6.80 -27.47 -2.62
CA LEU A 10 7.95 -26.57 -2.48
C LEU A 10 8.07 -25.64 -3.70
N ILE A 11 7.75 -26.14 -4.89
CA ILE A 11 7.69 -25.36 -6.12
C ILE A 11 6.57 -24.30 -6.04
N ILE A 12 5.39 -24.66 -5.53
CA ILE A 12 4.27 -23.72 -5.33
C ILE A 12 4.68 -22.61 -4.35
N ILE A 13 5.32 -22.96 -3.23
CA ILE A 13 5.81 -21.96 -2.26
C ILE A 13 6.81 -21.02 -2.93
N LEU A 14 7.77 -21.54 -3.70
CA LEU A 14 8.76 -20.72 -4.39
C LEU A 14 8.11 -19.76 -5.41
N ILE A 15 7.08 -20.20 -6.12
CA ILE A 15 6.33 -19.35 -7.07
C ILE A 15 5.58 -18.26 -6.32
N LEU A 16 4.90 -18.58 -5.22
CA LEU A 16 4.19 -17.60 -4.40
C LEU A 16 5.16 -16.58 -3.78
N LEU A 17 6.32 -17.04 -3.30
CA LEU A 17 7.35 -16.18 -2.75
C LEU A 17 7.92 -15.24 -3.82
N ALA A 18 8.26 -15.77 -5.00
CA ALA A 18 8.72 -14.96 -6.13
C ALA A 18 7.70 -13.90 -6.54
N TYR A 19 6.43 -14.27 -6.65
CA TYR A 19 5.33 -13.33 -6.94
C TYR A 19 5.21 -12.25 -5.87
N SER A 20 5.25 -12.64 -4.59
CA SER A 20 5.14 -11.70 -3.47
C SER A 20 6.29 -10.69 -3.45
N ILE A 21 7.53 -11.11 -3.74
CA ILE A 21 8.69 -10.23 -3.78
C ILE A 21 8.59 -9.28 -4.98
N SER A 22 8.15 -9.76 -6.15
CA SER A 22 7.96 -8.91 -7.33
C SER A 22 6.83 -7.89 -7.19
N THR A 23 5.89 -8.12 -6.26
CA THR A 23 4.74 -7.24 -6.01
C THR A 23 4.85 -6.44 -4.72
N PHE A 24 5.86 -6.73 -3.90
CA PHE A 24 6.11 -6.04 -2.65
C PHE A 24 6.45 -4.57 -2.97
N ASN A 25 5.66 -3.65 -2.42
CA ASN A 25 5.75 -2.19 -2.64
C ASN A 25 5.32 -1.65 -4.03
N LEU A 26 4.52 -2.37 -4.81
CA LEU A 26 3.97 -1.80 -6.07
C LEU A 26 2.84 -0.78 -5.88
N ILE A 27 2.34 -0.57 -4.66
CA ILE A 27 1.34 0.47 -4.41
C ILE A 27 2.10 1.78 -4.25
N GLU A 28 2.49 2.36 -5.38
CA GLU A 28 2.93 3.75 -5.41
C GLU A 28 1.77 4.63 -4.95
N VAL A 29 2.05 5.50 -3.97
CA VAL A 29 1.07 6.48 -3.50
C VAL A 29 0.87 7.49 -4.62
N GLY A 30 -0.29 7.43 -5.26
CA GLY A 30 -0.69 8.40 -6.27
C GLY A 30 -0.90 9.78 -5.64
N ILE A 31 -0.92 10.81 -6.49
CA ILE A 31 -1.11 12.21 -6.06
C ILE A 31 -2.38 12.37 -5.21
N MET A 32 -3.44 11.64 -5.54
CA MET A 32 -4.70 11.67 -4.79
C MET A 32 -4.56 11.07 -3.38
N GLU A 33 -3.85 9.95 -3.25
CA GLU A 33 -3.63 9.29 -1.96
C GLU A 33 -2.66 10.09 -1.09
N ALA A 34 -1.59 10.63 -1.68
CA ALA A 34 -0.64 11.49 -0.98
C ALA A 34 -1.33 12.70 -0.36
N ARG A 35 -2.23 13.36 -1.12
CA ARG A 35 -3.03 14.49 -0.62
C ARG A 35 -3.99 14.07 0.49
N ASN A 36 -4.61 12.89 0.38
CA ASN A 36 -5.50 12.40 1.42
C ASN A 36 -4.75 12.06 2.71
N PHE A 37 -3.55 11.48 2.63
CA PHE A 37 -2.71 11.23 3.80
C PHE A 37 -2.28 12.52 4.50
N GLN A 38 -1.89 13.55 3.75
CA GLN A 38 -1.52 14.83 4.33
C GLN A 38 -2.73 15.50 5.02
N THR A 39 -3.90 15.53 4.39
CA THR A 39 -5.13 16.02 5.04
C THR A 39 -5.47 15.22 6.31
N ALA A 40 -5.39 13.89 6.27
CA ALA A 40 -5.68 13.06 7.44
C ALA A 40 -4.69 13.33 8.59
N LYS A 41 -3.42 13.57 8.28
CA LYS A 41 -2.41 13.99 9.25
C LYS A 41 -2.80 15.32 9.90
N GLU A 42 -3.14 16.34 9.10
CA GLU A 42 -3.55 17.66 9.60
C GLU A 42 -4.81 17.57 10.47
N MET A 43 -5.81 16.76 10.10
CA MET A 43 -7.01 16.55 10.93
C MET A 43 -6.69 16.03 12.33
N VAL A 44 -5.70 15.12 12.45
CA VAL A 44 -5.27 14.55 13.73
C VAL A 44 -4.42 15.55 14.51
N GLU A 45 -3.48 16.24 13.86
CA GLU A 45 -2.58 17.20 14.49
C GLU A 45 -3.34 18.43 15.01
N ASP A 46 -4.29 18.95 14.23
CA ASP A 46 -5.06 20.14 14.56
C ASP A 46 -6.36 19.84 15.35
N ASN A 47 -6.68 18.55 15.52
CA ASN A 47 -7.95 18.07 16.08
C ASN A 47 -9.18 18.70 15.40
N ASN A 48 -9.08 18.97 14.09
CA ASN A 48 -10.12 19.56 13.27
C ASN A 48 -10.67 18.52 12.30
N TRP A 49 -11.87 18.03 12.61
CA TRP A 49 -12.52 16.93 11.88
C TRP A 49 -13.60 17.39 10.91
N LEU A 50 -14.08 18.63 11.06
CA LEU A 50 -15.21 19.15 10.29
C LEU A 50 -14.76 19.85 9.00
N LEU A 51 -13.71 20.67 9.09
CA LEU A 51 -13.18 21.41 7.96
C LEU A 51 -11.74 20.96 7.68
N PRO A 52 -11.51 20.00 6.76
CA PRO A 52 -10.17 19.53 6.46
C PRO A 52 -9.32 20.63 5.85
N THR A 53 -8.01 20.56 6.09
CA THR A 53 -7.01 21.41 5.44
C THR A 53 -6.10 20.58 4.53
N LEU A 54 -5.41 21.27 3.64
CA LEU A 54 -4.29 20.72 2.89
C LEU A 54 -3.19 21.78 2.83
N ASN A 55 -2.06 21.49 3.48
CA ASN A 55 -0.96 22.43 3.67
C ASN A 55 -1.38 23.70 4.40
N GLY A 56 -2.26 23.57 5.41
CA GLY A 56 -2.74 24.69 6.23
C GLY A 56 -3.84 25.55 5.61
N GLU A 57 -4.21 25.30 4.34
CA GLU A 57 -5.33 25.97 3.68
C GLU A 57 -6.60 25.12 3.75
N PRO A 58 -7.79 25.72 3.96
CA PRO A 58 -9.06 24.99 3.92
C PRO A 58 -9.28 24.26 2.60
N ARG A 59 -9.67 22.98 2.68
CA ARG A 59 -10.00 22.14 1.52
C ARG A 59 -11.51 22.17 1.30
N TYR A 60 -11.95 23.01 0.35
CA TYR A 60 -13.33 23.07 -0.15
C TYR A 60 -13.60 22.03 -1.25
#